data_AF-A0ABD2MVH3-F1
#
_entry.id   AF-A0ABD2MVH3-F1
#
_cell.length_a   1.000
_cell.length_b   1.000
_cell.length_c   1.000
_cell.angle_alpha   90.00
_cell.angle_beta   90.00
_cell.angle_gamma   90.00
#
_symmetry.space_group_name_H-M   'P 1'
#
loop_
_entity.id
_entity.type
_entity.pdbx_description
1 polymer ?
#
loop_
_entity_poly.entity_id
_entity_poly.type
_entity_poly.pdbx_seq_one_letter_code
_entity_poly.pdbx_strand_id
1 'polypeptide(L)'
;MSRPEYLAPPEIFYNEEEARKYTQNSRIIDIQVQMCERAIELLVLPEDQPCYLLDLGCGSGLSGSVLEEQGHHWVGVDIAQAMLDVAVEREVEGDLLLGDMGHGCPFRAGCFDGAVSISALQWLCNADKASHKPIQRLYKFFSSLYACLTRSARAVLQFYPENSDQMELVTQQAMRAGFYGGVVVDYPNSTKAKSFS
;
A
#
# COMPACT_ATOMS: atom_id res chain seq x y z
N MET A 1 3.10 12.42 -18.79
CA MET A 1 3.93 12.54 -17.59
C MET A 1 4.61 11.19 -17.40
N SER A 2 5.92 11.15 -17.14
CA SER A 2 6.62 9.89 -16.84
C SER A 2 6.13 9.33 -15.50
N ARG A 3 6.22 8.01 -15.35
CA ARG A 3 5.95 7.32 -14.09
C ARG A 3 6.86 7.86 -12.97
N PRO A 4 6.33 8.15 -11.76
CA PRO A 4 7.15 8.55 -10.60
C PRO A 4 8.34 7.63 -10.35
N GLU A 5 8.11 6.33 -10.55
CA GLU A 5 9.08 5.24 -10.39
C GLU A 5 10.36 5.38 -11.21
N TYR A 6 10.36 6.19 -12.28
CA TYR A 6 11.53 6.43 -13.12
C TYR A 6 12.26 7.74 -12.80
N LEU A 7 11.68 8.57 -11.93
CA LEU A 7 12.21 9.90 -11.64
C LEU A 7 13.18 9.84 -10.47
N ALA A 8 12.78 9.18 -9.37
CA ALA A 8 13.59 9.02 -8.18
C ALA A 8 12.99 7.92 -7.28
N PRO A 9 13.76 7.35 -6.33
CA PRO A 9 13.22 6.55 -5.23
C PRO A 9 12.07 7.28 -4.51
N PRO A 10 11.10 6.57 -3.91
CA PRO A 10 9.92 7.19 -3.29
C PRO A 10 10.29 8.17 -2.18
N GLU A 11 11.31 7.87 -1.37
CA GLU A 11 11.78 8.74 -0.29
C GLU A 11 12.45 10.04 -0.78
N ILE A 12 12.80 10.12 -2.06
CA ILE A 12 13.37 11.30 -2.71
C ILE A 12 12.32 12.01 -3.58
N PHE A 13 11.49 11.24 -4.28
CA PHE A 13 10.41 11.75 -5.14
C PHE A 13 9.39 12.52 -4.31
N TYR A 14 8.89 11.93 -3.23
CA TYR A 14 7.98 12.58 -2.29
C TYR A 14 8.74 13.40 -1.25
N ASN A 15 9.40 14.47 -1.71
CA ASN A 15 9.96 15.50 -0.82
C ASN A 15 8.86 16.40 -0.24
N GLU A 16 9.24 17.37 0.59
CA GLU A 16 8.30 18.30 1.25
C GLU A 16 7.32 19.00 0.28
N GLU A 17 7.81 19.42 -0.89
CA GLU A 17 6.99 20.12 -1.87
C GLU A 17 6.01 19.17 -2.57
N GLU A 18 6.51 18.02 -3.05
CA GLU A 18 5.68 17.05 -3.76
C GLU A 18 4.67 16.36 -2.84
N ALA A 19 5.03 16.08 -1.59
CA ALA A 19 4.11 15.53 -0.58
C ALA A 19 2.93 16.48 -0.30
N ARG A 20 3.19 17.78 -0.17
CA ARG A 20 2.15 18.80 0.02
C ARG A 20 1.27 18.94 -1.22
N LYS A 21 1.86 19.03 -2.41
CA LYS A 21 1.11 19.09 -3.68
C LYS A 21 0.22 17.87 -3.86
N TYR A 22 0.74 16.67 -3.58
CA TYR A 22 0.00 15.43 -3.68
C TYR A 22 -1.23 15.44 -2.77
N THR A 23 -1.04 15.86 -1.50
CA THR A 23 -2.09 15.83 -0.48
C THR A 23 -3.11 16.99 -0.61
N GLN A 24 -2.78 18.07 -1.31
CA GLN A 24 -3.70 19.19 -1.57
C GLN A 24 -4.48 19.05 -2.88
N ASN A 25 -4.12 18.09 -3.73
CA ASN A 25 -4.78 17.88 -5.01
C ASN A 25 -6.08 17.10 -4.80
N SER A 26 -7.22 17.80 -4.82
CA SER A 26 -8.55 17.21 -4.60
C SER A 26 -8.82 15.99 -5.47
N ARG A 27 -8.37 16.00 -6.73
CA ARG A 27 -8.55 14.86 -7.63
C ARG A 27 -7.72 13.64 -7.21
N ILE A 28 -6.51 13.85 -6.67
CA ILE A 28 -5.71 12.75 -6.12
C ILE A 28 -6.38 12.19 -4.88
N ILE A 29 -6.83 13.07 -3.97
CA ILE A 29 -7.57 12.70 -2.76
C ILE A 29 -8.77 11.82 -3.12
N ASP A 30 -9.65 12.29 -4.02
CA ASP A 30 -10.85 11.55 -4.43
C ASP A 30 -10.53 10.16 -4.98
N ILE A 31 -9.47 10.05 -5.80
CA ILE A 31 -9.03 8.78 -6.37
C ILE A 31 -8.49 7.84 -5.29
N GLN A 32 -7.67 8.35 -4.36
CA GLN A 32 -7.12 7.55 -3.26
C GLN A 32 -8.21 7.05 -2.32
N VAL A 33 -9.20 7.89 -2.01
CA VAL A 33 -10.36 7.52 -1.18
C VAL A 33 -11.15 6.40 -1.85
N GLN A 34 -11.53 6.56 -3.12
CA GLN A 34 -12.28 5.54 -3.86
C GLN A 34 -11.54 4.20 -3.96
N MET A 35 -10.22 4.22 -4.16
CA MET A 35 -9.42 3.00 -4.22
C MET A 35 -9.32 2.33 -2.84
N CYS A 36 -9.25 3.11 -1.76
CA CYS A 36 -9.22 2.58 -0.41
C CYS A 36 -10.57 1.99 0.00
N GLU A 37 -11.68 2.68 -0.26
CA GLU A 37 -13.05 2.16 -0.05
C GLU A 37 -13.22 0.82 -0.77
N ARG A 38 -12.81 0.76 -2.04
CA ARG A 38 -12.84 -0.48 -2.83
C ARG A 38 -11.96 -1.58 -2.22
N ALA A 39 -10.79 -1.24 -1.69
CA ALA A 39 -9.92 -2.21 -1.03
C ALA A 39 -10.57 -2.78 0.25
N ILE A 40 -11.25 -1.94 1.04
CA ILE A 40 -11.98 -2.36 2.25
C ILE A 40 -13.12 -3.32 1.88
N GLU A 41 -13.89 -3.03 0.82
CA GLU A 41 -14.92 -3.96 0.33
C GLU A 41 -14.35 -5.36 0.01
N LEU A 42 -13.15 -5.39 -0.60
CA LEU A 42 -12.49 -6.65 -0.99
C LEU A 42 -11.85 -7.40 0.20
N LEU A 43 -11.55 -6.69 1.30
CA LEU A 43 -11.08 -7.32 2.54
C LEU A 43 -12.16 -8.21 3.17
N VAL A 44 -13.45 -7.89 2.98
CA VAL A 44 -14.58 -8.63 3.56
C VAL A 44 -14.39 -8.77 5.08
N LEU A 45 -14.18 -7.63 5.73
CA LEU A 45 -14.06 -7.54 7.19
C LEU A 45 -15.42 -7.81 7.85
N PRO A 46 -15.45 -8.28 9.11
CA PRO A 46 -16.69 -8.40 9.87
C PRO A 46 -17.39 -7.04 10.05
N GLU A 47 -18.70 -6.97 9.77
CA GLU A 47 -19.46 -5.72 9.79
C GLU A 47 -19.73 -5.17 11.20
N ASP A 48 -19.72 -6.03 12.23
CA ASP A 48 -20.18 -5.69 13.58
C ASP A 48 -19.04 -5.36 14.57
N GLN A 49 -17.81 -5.17 14.10
CA GLN A 49 -16.68 -4.88 14.99
C GLN A 49 -15.53 -4.10 14.32
N PRO A 50 -14.85 -3.22 15.07
CA PRO A 50 -13.57 -2.65 14.66
C PRO A 50 -12.53 -3.74 14.39
N CYS A 51 -11.74 -3.57 13.32
CA CYS A 51 -10.60 -4.40 12.99
C CYS A 51 -9.30 -3.61 13.19
N TYR A 52 -8.19 -4.31 13.41
CA TYR A 52 -6.87 -3.69 13.44
C TYR A 52 -6.13 -3.94 12.12
N LEU A 53 -5.90 -2.87 11.37
CA LEU A 53 -5.44 -2.92 9.98
C LEU A 53 -4.02 -2.37 9.81
N LEU A 54 -3.30 -2.91 8.84
CA LEU A 54 -1.99 -2.40 8.43
C LEU A 54 -2.12 -1.66 7.09
N ASP A 55 -1.73 -0.39 7.04
CA ASP A 55 -1.67 0.41 5.82
C ASP A 55 -0.22 0.55 5.33
N LEU A 56 0.08 -0.11 4.20
CA LEU A 56 1.42 -0.21 3.64
C LEU A 56 1.63 0.80 2.50
N GLY A 57 2.60 1.71 2.69
CA GLY A 57 2.73 2.91 1.87
C GLY A 57 1.63 3.92 2.19
N CYS A 58 1.39 4.15 3.50
CA CYS A 58 0.28 4.97 3.97
C CYS A 58 0.37 6.45 3.56
N GLY A 59 1.55 6.89 3.08
CA GLY A 59 1.79 8.24 2.61
C GLY A 59 1.39 9.29 3.63
N SER A 60 0.61 10.27 3.18
CA SER A 60 0.08 11.33 4.03
C SER A 60 -1.15 10.94 4.84
N GLY A 61 -1.48 9.64 4.91
CA GLY A 61 -2.60 9.11 5.70
C GLY A 61 -3.97 9.22 5.02
N LEU A 62 -4.03 9.39 3.69
CA LEU A 62 -5.31 9.46 2.96
C LEU A 62 -6.11 8.16 3.09
N SER A 63 -5.47 7.00 2.85
CA SER A 63 -6.07 5.68 3.03
C SER A 63 -6.41 5.42 4.51
N GLY A 64 -5.49 5.77 5.42
CA GLY A 64 -5.72 5.68 6.86
C GLY A 64 -6.98 6.40 7.35
N SER A 65 -7.25 7.62 6.85
CA SER A 65 -8.50 8.35 7.16
C SER A 65 -9.75 7.57 6.73
N VAL A 66 -9.71 6.87 5.59
CA VAL A 66 -10.84 6.02 5.16
C VAL A 66 -11.03 4.83 6.10
N LEU A 67 -9.93 4.21 6.58
CA LEU A 67 -10.01 3.13 7.56
C LEU A 67 -10.65 3.61 8.87
N GLU A 68 -10.26 4.80 9.33
CA GLU A 68 -10.80 5.46 10.52
C GLU A 68 -12.29 5.79 10.37
N GLU A 69 -12.69 6.39 9.25
CA GLU A 69 -14.10 6.71 8.94
C GLU A 69 -15.00 5.46 8.91
N GLN A 70 -14.43 4.31 8.55
CA GLN A 70 -15.11 3.00 8.60
C GLN A 70 -15.05 2.32 9.98
N GLY A 71 -14.52 3.01 11.00
CA GLY A 71 -14.48 2.54 12.38
C GLY A 71 -13.39 1.52 12.67
N HIS A 72 -12.29 1.50 11.89
CA HIS A 72 -11.17 0.61 12.10
C HIS A 72 -9.96 1.32 12.71
N HIS A 73 -9.16 0.58 13.47
CA HIS A 73 -7.89 1.05 13.98
C HIS A 73 -6.77 0.66 13.01
N TRP A 74 -5.75 1.49 12.83
CA TRP A 74 -4.71 1.20 11.85
C TRP A 74 -3.32 1.67 12.26
N VAL A 75 -2.31 1.03 11.65
CA VAL A 75 -0.92 1.47 11.66
C VAL A 75 -0.45 1.68 10.24
N GLY A 76 0.18 2.82 9.98
CA GLY A 76 0.76 3.17 8.70
C GLY A 76 2.27 2.92 8.65
N VAL A 77 2.75 2.39 7.53
CA VAL A 77 4.19 2.33 7.23
C VAL A 77 4.46 3.06 5.92
N ASP A 78 5.37 4.03 5.94
CA ASP A 78 5.84 4.69 4.71
C ASP A 78 7.35 4.93 4.75
N ILE A 79 7.99 4.97 3.58
CA ILE A 79 9.43 5.21 3.45
C ILE A 79 9.75 6.71 3.30
N ALA A 80 8.78 7.52 2.87
CA ALA A 80 8.94 8.95 2.65
C ALA A 80 8.61 9.74 3.92
N GLN A 81 9.64 10.24 4.59
CA GLN A 81 9.48 11.07 5.81
C GLN A 81 8.55 12.27 5.58
N ALA A 82 8.70 12.97 4.46
CA ALA A 82 7.86 14.14 4.18
C ALA A 82 6.37 13.79 4.01
N MET A 83 6.03 12.57 3.58
CA MET A 83 4.64 12.12 3.54
C MET A 83 4.11 11.89 4.96
N LEU A 84 4.90 11.26 5.83
CA LEU A 84 4.54 11.05 7.23
C LEU A 84 4.42 12.37 8.00
N ASP A 85 5.28 13.35 7.72
CA ASP A 85 5.19 14.68 8.33
C ASP A 85 3.85 15.35 7.98
N VAL A 86 3.39 15.21 6.74
CA VAL A 86 2.06 15.69 6.31
C VAL A 86 0.95 14.91 7.00
N ALA A 87 1.10 13.60 7.22
CA ALA A 87 0.11 12.81 7.97
C ALA A 87 0.00 13.28 9.43
N VAL A 88 1.12 13.60 10.08
CA VAL A 88 1.15 14.19 11.42
C VAL A 88 0.48 15.56 11.45
N GLU A 89 0.77 16.44 10.49
CA GLU A 89 0.13 17.76 10.37
C GLU A 89 -1.39 17.67 10.16
N ARG A 90 -1.87 16.57 9.56
CA ARG A 90 -3.29 16.27 9.38
C ARG A 90 -3.95 15.64 10.61
N GLU A 91 -3.19 15.41 11.68
CA GLU A 91 -3.67 14.85 12.95
C GLU A 91 -4.43 13.52 12.77
N VAL A 92 -3.92 12.63 11.91
CA VAL A 92 -4.51 11.30 11.71
C VAL A 92 -4.48 10.47 13.00
N GLU A 93 -5.50 9.63 13.24
CA GLU A 93 -5.57 8.83 14.48
C GLU A 93 -4.60 7.63 14.51
N GLY A 94 -4.19 7.12 13.34
CA GLY A 94 -3.34 5.93 13.25
C GLY A 94 -1.88 6.17 13.64
N ASP A 95 -1.24 5.14 14.19
CA ASP A 95 0.20 5.19 14.47
C ASP A 95 0.99 5.16 13.15
N LEU A 96 2.02 6.01 13.04
CA LEU A 96 2.83 6.16 11.85
C LEU A 96 4.25 5.64 12.07
N LEU A 97 4.74 4.82 11.14
CA LEU A 97 6.08 4.24 11.16
C LEU A 97 6.86 4.59 9.89
N LEU A 98 8.03 5.21 10.07
CA LEU A 98 9.01 5.33 8.99
C LEU A 98 9.65 3.96 8.73
N GLY A 99 9.42 3.39 7.55
CA GLY A 99 9.92 2.07 7.20
C GLY A 99 9.89 1.74 5.71
N ASP A 100 10.91 1.00 5.27
CA ASP A 100 10.93 0.41 3.93
C ASP A 100 10.25 -0.97 3.96
N MET A 101 9.03 -1.06 3.39
CA MET A 101 8.29 -2.32 3.32
C MET A 101 9.03 -3.43 2.53
N GLY A 102 9.99 -3.08 1.66
CA GLY A 102 10.85 -4.05 0.97
C GLY A 102 11.86 -4.74 1.88
N HIS A 103 12.09 -4.23 3.11
CA HIS A 103 12.82 -4.92 4.17
C HIS A 103 11.93 -5.78 5.06
N GLY A 104 10.62 -5.71 4.85
CA GLY A 104 9.58 -6.46 5.55
C GLY A 104 8.86 -5.66 6.63
N CYS A 105 7.75 -6.22 7.10
CA CYS A 105 6.88 -5.64 8.11
C CYS A 105 7.43 -5.94 9.52
N PRO A 106 7.78 -4.92 10.33
CA PRO A 106 8.45 -5.11 11.62
C PRO A 106 7.48 -5.35 12.79
N PHE A 107 6.43 -6.16 12.59
CA PHE A 107 5.41 -6.42 13.59
C PHE A 107 5.43 -7.87 14.07
N ARG A 108 4.88 -8.13 15.26
CA ARG A 108 4.75 -9.51 15.78
C ARG A 108 3.79 -10.31 14.89
N ALA A 109 3.91 -11.63 14.92
CA ALA A 109 3.02 -12.49 14.16
C ALA A 109 1.55 -12.36 14.63
N GLY A 110 0.61 -12.43 13.69
CA GLY A 110 -0.84 -12.35 13.97
C GLY A 110 -1.27 -11.07 14.69
N CYS A 111 -0.75 -9.92 14.26
CA CYS A 111 -1.17 -8.60 14.72
C CYS A 111 -2.49 -8.15 14.11
N PHE A 112 -2.58 -8.26 12.78
CA PHE A 112 -3.53 -7.48 12.00
C PHE A 112 -4.62 -8.38 11.40
N ASP A 113 -5.84 -7.90 11.45
CA ASP A 113 -7.03 -8.55 10.91
C ASP A 113 -7.15 -8.38 9.39
N GLY A 114 -6.40 -7.43 8.83
CA GLY A 114 -6.25 -7.22 7.40
C GLY A 114 -5.13 -6.24 7.08
N ALA A 115 -4.81 -6.11 5.80
CA ALA A 115 -3.87 -5.10 5.33
C ALA A 115 -4.35 -4.47 4.02
N VAL A 116 -4.10 -3.17 3.88
CA VAL A 116 -4.29 -2.44 2.63
C VAL A 116 -2.97 -1.86 2.16
N SER A 117 -2.85 -1.64 0.86
CA SER A 117 -1.79 -0.83 0.27
C SER A 117 -2.35 -0.16 -0.96
N ILE A 118 -2.36 1.16 -0.99
CA ILE A 118 -2.94 1.90 -2.11
C ILE A 118 -1.82 2.63 -2.86
N SER A 119 -1.65 2.30 -4.13
CA SER A 119 -0.69 2.95 -5.03
C SER A 119 0.79 2.88 -4.59
N ALA A 120 1.19 1.87 -3.80
CA ALA A 120 2.53 1.78 -3.24
C ALA A 120 3.35 0.53 -3.66
N LEU A 121 2.72 -0.61 -3.91
CA LEU A 121 3.45 -1.87 -4.13
C LEU A 121 4.38 -1.84 -5.37
N GLN A 122 4.02 -1.10 -6.42
CA GLN A 122 4.79 -1.03 -7.66
C GLN A 122 6.20 -0.46 -7.45
N TRP A 123 6.44 0.30 -6.38
CA TRP A 123 7.78 0.79 -6.03
C TRP A 123 8.76 -0.35 -5.74
N LEU A 124 8.28 -1.50 -5.25
CA LEU A 124 9.13 -2.68 -5.01
C LEU A 124 9.56 -3.41 -6.29
N CYS A 125 8.95 -3.09 -7.43
CA CYS A 125 9.33 -3.63 -8.73
C CYS A 125 10.57 -2.95 -9.30
N ASN A 126 10.96 -1.77 -8.79
CA ASN A 126 12.09 -0.99 -9.30
C ASN A 126 13.37 -1.26 -8.52
N ALA A 127 14.49 -1.08 -9.22
CA ALA A 127 15.83 -1.27 -8.68
C ALA A 127 16.61 0.05 -8.64
N ASP A 128 16.17 1.00 -7.79
CA ASP A 128 16.81 2.33 -7.72
C ASP A 128 18.22 2.32 -7.12
N LYS A 129 18.56 1.26 -6.36
CA LYS A 129 19.90 1.04 -5.77
C LYS A 129 20.44 -0.29 -6.28
N ALA A 130 21.76 -0.42 -6.42
CA ALA A 130 22.39 -1.68 -6.84
C ALA A 130 22.07 -2.89 -5.92
N SER A 131 21.73 -2.61 -4.66
CA SER A 131 21.28 -3.61 -3.69
C SER A 131 19.81 -4.02 -3.86
N HIS A 132 18.99 -3.23 -4.57
CA HIS A 132 17.58 -3.53 -4.79
C HIS A 132 17.45 -4.70 -5.76
N LYS A 133 17.02 -5.83 -5.23
CA LYS A 133 16.66 -7.03 -6.00
C LYS A 133 15.15 -7.21 -5.88
N PRO A 134 14.34 -6.77 -6.87
CA PRO A 134 12.88 -6.76 -6.79
C PRO A 134 12.27 -8.10 -6.33
N ILE A 135 12.74 -9.22 -6.89
CA ILE A 135 12.30 -10.57 -6.48
C ILE A 135 12.51 -10.80 -4.98
N GLN A 136 13.67 -10.44 -4.43
CA GLN A 136 13.99 -10.66 -3.02
C GLN A 136 13.22 -9.71 -2.11
N ARG A 137 13.08 -8.44 -2.51
CA ARG A 137 12.32 -7.42 -1.77
C ARG A 137 10.84 -7.76 -1.72
N LEU A 138 10.23 -8.14 -2.85
CA LEU A 138 8.83 -8.61 -2.91
C LEU A 138 8.63 -9.87 -2.07
N TYR A 139 9.52 -10.87 -2.16
CA TYR A 139 9.42 -12.06 -1.32
C TYR A 139 9.54 -11.74 0.17
N LYS A 140 10.46 -10.86 0.56
CA LYS A 140 10.63 -10.41 1.95
C LYS A 140 9.39 -9.66 2.44
N PHE A 141 8.87 -8.73 1.63
CA PHE A 141 7.63 -8.01 1.88
C PHE A 141 6.49 -8.99 2.15
N PHE A 142 6.13 -9.85 1.18
CA PHE A 142 4.99 -10.76 1.31
C PHE A 142 5.17 -11.78 2.44
N SER A 143 6.36 -12.36 2.62
CA SER A 143 6.60 -13.33 3.70
C SER A 143 6.43 -12.71 5.10
N SER A 144 6.89 -11.48 5.29
CA SER A 144 6.71 -10.76 6.55
C SER A 144 5.27 -10.28 6.75
N LEU A 145 4.59 -9.80 5.69
CA LEU A 145 3.19 -9.42 5.73
C LEU A 145 2.31 -10.61 6.11
N TYR A 146 2.52 -11.76 5.44
CA TYR A 146 1.81 -13.00 5.75
C TYR A 146 1.95 -13.38 7.23
N ALA A 147 3.16 -13.26 7.80
CA ALA A 147 3.40 -13.55 9.21
C ALA A 147 2.66 -12.57 10.15
N CYS A 148 2.57 -11.29 9.78
CA CYS A 148 1.91 -10.25 10.59
C CYS A 148 0.38 -10.38 10.61
N LEU A 149 -0.22 -11.06 9.63
CA LEU A 149 -1.66 -11.21 9.51
C LEU A 149 -2.21 -12.34 10.41
N THR A 150 -3.42 -12.16 10.92
CA THR A 150 -4.15 -13.22 11.65
C THR A 150 -4.57 -14.34 10.69
N ARG A 151 -5.00 -15.48 11.25
CA ARG A 151 -5.47 -16.60 10.42
C ARG A 151 -6.71 -16.17 9.63
N SER A 152 -6.68 -16.41 8.32
CA SER A 152 -7.75 -16.06 7.38
C SER A 152 -7.92 -14.56 7.09
N ALA A 153 -7.05 -13.70 7.63
CA ALA A 153 -7.01 -12.29 7.25
C ALA A 153 -6.67 -12.14 5.77
N ARG A 154 -7.15 -11.03 5.18
CA ARG A 154 -6.91 -10.69 3.78
C ARG A 154 -5.98 -9.50 3.67
N ALA A 155 -5.26 -9.44 2.57
CA ALA A 155 -4.52 -8.25 2.16
C ALA A 155 -5.00 -7.84 0.77
N VAL A 156 -5.32 -6.56 0.59
CA VAL A 156 -5.71 -6.00 -0.71
C VAL A 156 -4.72 -4.91 -1.08
N LEU A 157 -4.01 -5.10 -2.18
CA LEU A 157 -2.89 -4.23 -2.55
C LEU A 157 -3.19 -3.63 -3.93
N GLN A 158 -3.72 -2.42 -3.95
CA GLN A 158 -3.95 -1.69 -5.19
C GLN A 158 -2.61 -1.15 -5.72
N PHE A 159 -2.28 -1.44 -6.98
CA PHE A 159 -1.04 -0.97 -7.58
C PHE A 159 -1.11 -0.78 -9.10
N TYR A 160 -0.07 -0.15 -9.65
CA TYR A 160 0.04 0.14 -11.09
C TYR A 160 1.20 -0.66 -11.72
N PRO A 161 0.97 -1.91 -12.15
CA PRO A 161 1.99 -2.68 -12.88
C PRO A 161 2.38 -1.95 -14.18
N GLU A 162 3.65 -2.01 -14.54
CA GLU A 162 4.12 -1.47 -15.82
C GLU A 162 3.70 -2.35 -17.00
N ASN A 163 3.78 -3.67 -16.81
CA ASN A 163 3.54 -4.69 -17.82
C ASN A 163 3.07 -6.01 -17.17
N SER A 164 2.76 -7.01 -17.99
CA SER A 164 2.34 -8.34 -17.54
C SER A 164 3.38 -9.02 -16.66
N ASP A 165 4.66 -8.79 -16.94
CA ASP A 165 5.75 -9.49 -16.27
C ASP A 165 5.90 -9.01 -14.82
N GLN A 166 5.70 -7.69 -14.57
CA GLN A 166 5.61 -7.16 -13.20
C GLN A 166 4.39 -7.71 -12.45
N MET A 167 3.23 -7.82 -13.11
CA MET A 167 2.04 -8.40 -12.50
C MET A 167 2.28 -9.87 -12.11
N GLU A 168 2.87 -10.64 -13.02
CA GLU A 168 3.22 -12.04 -12.78
C GLU A 168 4.24 -12.17 -11.66
N LEU A 169 5.29 -11.34 -11.65
CA LEU A 169 6.30 -11.31 -10.60
C LEU A 169 5.70 -11.09 -9.21
N VAL A 170 4.85 -10.07 -9.06
CA VAL A 170 4.17 -9.76 -7.80
C VAL A 170 3.32 -10.94 -7.35
N THR A 171 2.50 -11.49 -8.25
CA THR A 171 1.62 -12.63 -7.96
C THR A 171 2.43 -13.86 -7.54
N GLN A 172 3.51 -14.19 -8.27
CA GLN A 172 4.38 -15.30 -7.95
C GLN A 172 5.03 -15.16 -6.56
N GLN A 173 5.50 -13.95 -6.18
CA GLN A 173 6.10 -13.76 -4.87
C GLN A 173 5.06 -13.83 -3.74
N ALA A 174 3.84 -13.31 -3.95
CA ALA A 174 2.74 -13.45 -3.00
C ALA A 174 2.37 -14.93 -2.76
N MET A 175 2.18 -15.70 -3.84
CA MET A 175 1.89 -17.13 -3.75
C MET A 175 3.00 -17.91 -3.07
N ARG A 176 4.26 -17.59 -3.39
CA ARG A 176 5.44 -18.21 -2.76
C ARG A 176 5.53 -17.91 -1.26
N ALA A 177 5.04 -16.76 -0.81
CA ALA A 177 5.00 -16.39 0.60
C ALA A 177 3.88 -17.10 1.39
N GLY A 178 2.90 -17.69 0.69
CA GLY A 178 1.79 -18.43 1.31
C GLY A 178 0.41 -17.81 1.10
N PHE A 179 0.31 -16.67 0.39
CA PHE A 179 -0.99 -16.11 0.02
C PHE A 179 -1.68 -16.99 -1.04
N TYR A 180 -3.00 -17.06 -0.94
CA TYR A 180 -3.88 -17.62 -1.98
C TYR A 180 -4.89 -16.53 -2.36
N GLY A 181 -5.22 -16.42 -3.64
CA GLY A 181 -6.07 -15.35 -4.16
C GLY A 181 -5.86 -15.13 -5.66
N GLY A 182 -6.15 -13.92 -6.12
CA GLY A 182 -5.99 -13.54 -7.52
C GLY A 182 -5.99 -12.02 -7.69
N VAL A 183 -5.86 -11.60 -8.94
CA VAL A 183 -5.85 -10.18 -9.33
C VAL A 183 -7.27 -9.76 -9.71
N VAL A 184 -7.74 -8.67 -9.12
CA VAL A 184 -8.99 -8.01 -9.48
C VAL A 184 -8.66 -6.81 -10.38
N VAL A 185 -9.35 -6.71 -11.52
CA VAL A 185 -9.18 -5.60 -12.46
C VAL A 185 -10.50 -4.84 -12.58
N ASP A 186 -10.55 -3.66 -11.98
CA ASP A 186 -11.70 -2.78 -12.13
C ASP A 186 -11.57 -1.97 -13.44
N TYR A 187 -12.70 -1.69 -14.09
CA TYR A 187 -12.78 -0.96 -15.37
C TYR A 187 -11.82 -1.44 -16.46
N PRO A 188 -11.79 -2.75 -16.81
CA PRO A 188 -10.76 -3.34 -17.68
C PRO A 188 -10.68 -2.75 -19.09
N ASN A 189 -11.77 -2.13 -19.56
CA ASN A 189 -11.89 -1.52 -20.88
C ASN A 189 -11.43 -0.05 -20.94
N SER A 190 -11.07 0.55 -19.80
CA SER A 190 -10.64 1.96 -19.74
C SER A 190 -9.13 2.07 -19.57
N THR A 191 -8.42 2.69 -20.51
CA THR A 191 -6.99 2.96 -20.33
C THR A 191 -6.69 3.97 -19.23
N LYS A 192 -7.68 4.77 -18.81
CA LYS A 192 -7.53 5.86 -17.83
C LYS A 192 -8.02 5.49 -16.43
N ALA A 193 -9.05 4.65 -16.32
CA ALA A 193 -9.69 4.30 -15.04
C ALA A 193 -9.38 2.87 -14.57
N LYS A 194 -8.66 2.08 -15.37
CA LYS A 194 -8.29 0.72 -15.01
C LYS A 194 -7.37 0.70 -13.79
N SER A 195 -7.75 -0.08 -12.79
CA SER A 195 -6.98 -0.35 -11.58
C SER A 195 -6.80 -1.85 -11.39
N PHE A 196 -5.76 -2.23 -10.65
CA PHE A 196 -5.44 -3.60 -10.30
C PHE A 196 -5.31 -3.69 -8.79
N SER A 197 -5.94 -4.69 -8.19
CA SER A 197 -5.87 -5.02 -6.75
C SER A 197 -5.69 -6.51 -6.53
#